data_AF-A0A6L3ZXU7-F1
#
_entry.id   AF-A0A6L3ZXU7-F1
#
_cell.length_a   1.000
_cell.length_b   1.000
_cell.length_c   1.000
_cell.angle_alpha   90.00
_cell.angle_beta   90.00
_cell.angle_gamma   90.00
#
_symmetry.space_group_name_H-M   'P 1'
#
loop_
_entity.id
_entity.type
_entity.pdbx_description
1 polymer ?
#
loop_
_entity_poly.entity_id
_entity_poly.type
_entity_poly.pdbx_seq_one_letter_code
_entity_poly.pdbx_strand_id
1 'polypeptide(L)'
;MNSRFAGWILLIIGAYIFAVASSIAIYQNLTAGATDIYPTWQGGKLFWEDGLSPYDDEVGIQSQLAIYDRLSKDDEDEFQFVYPFYLIILFGPLALLEFQLAAAIFMEFLLLLLIGSLVLQLDIL
;
A
#
# COMPACT_ATOMS: atom_id res chain seq x y z
N MET A 1 18.27 -8.06 35.21
CA MET A 1 17.94 -7.98 33.77
C MET A 1 18.90 -6.98 33.15
N ASN A 2 19.72 -7.38 32.16
CA ASN A 2 20.75 -6.49 31.59
C ASN A 2 20.10 -5.23 31.00
N SER A 3 20.66 -4.05 31.25
CA SER A 3 20.15 -2.76 30.73
C SER A 3 20.01 -2.75 29.21
N ARG A 4 20.88 -3.50 28.51
CA ARG A 4 20.79 -3.72 27.05
C ARG A 4 19.55 -4.51 26.63
N PHE A 5 19.18 -5.54 27.39
CA PHE A 5 17.99 -6.35 27.11
C PHE A 5 16.69 -5.57 27.33
N ALA A 6 16.65 -4.74 28.38
CA ALA A 6 15.53 -3.82 28.60
C ALA A 6 15.40 -2.78 27.47
N GLY A 7 16.53 -2.28 26.94
CA GLY A 7 16.54 -1.38 25.79
C GLY A 7 15.93 -1.99 24.52
N TRP A 8 16.26 -3.24 24.20
CA TRP A 8 15.67 -3.94 23.05
C TRP A 8 14.16 -4.17 23.18
N ILE A 9 13.70 -4.53 24.39
CA ILE A 9 12.26 -4.69 24.65
C ILE A 9 11.51 -3.38 24.43
N LEU A 10 12.02 -2.26 24.96
CA LEU A 10 11.41 -0.94 24.79
C LEU A 10 11.38 -0.52 23.32
N LEU A 11 12.44 -0.81 22.56
CA LEU A 11 12.49 -0.53 21.13
C LEU A 11 11.43 -1.31 20.36
N ILE A 12 11.30 -2.62 20.61
CA ILE A 12 10.29 -3.47 19.97
C ILE A 12 8.88 -2.99 20.30
N ILE A 13 8.62 -2.67 21.57
CA ILE A 13 7.31 -2.14 22.00
C ILE A 13 7.03 -0.79 21.32
N GLY A 14 8.01 0.11 21.28
CA GLY A 14 7.88 1.40 20.61
C GLY A 14 7.60 1.25 19.11
N ALA A 15 8.32 0.35 18.43
CA ALA A 15 8.10 0.05 17.01
C ALA A 15 6.70 -0.54 16.76
N TYR A 16 6.24 -1.45 17.64
CA TYR A 16 4.89 -2.01 17.55
C TYR A 16 3.80 -0.95 17.74
N ILE A 17 3.94 -0.08 18.75
CA ILE A 17 2.99 1.02 18.97
C ILE A 17 2.98 1.97 17.78
N PHE A 18 4.15 2.31 17.24
CA PHE A 18 4.26 3.15 16.05
C PHE A 18 3.54 2.54 14.86
N ALA A 19 3.79 1.26 14.55
CA ALA A 19 3.13 0.51 13.50
C ALA A 19 1.60 0.50 13.65
N VAL A 20 1.08 0.20 14.85
CA VAL A 20 -0.37 0.23 15.09
C VAL A 20 -0.96 1.64 14.89
N ALA A 21 -0.25 2.67 15.35
CA ALA A 21 -0.69 4.06 15.19
C ALA A 21 -0.69 4.50 13.72
N SER A 22 0.35 4.15 12.94
CA SER A 22 0.40 4.45 11.51
C SER A 22 -0.72 3.74 10.74
N SER A 23 -0.97 2.46 11.03
CA SER A 23 -2.05 1.68 10.43
C SER A 23 -3.41 2.34 10.63
N ILE A 24 -3.73 2.77 11.86
CA ILE A 24 -5.00 3.43 12.18
C ILE A 24 -5.09 4.77 11.44
N ALA A 25 -4.02 5.55 11.43
CA ALA A 25 -4.00 6.84 10.75
C ALA A 25 -4.22 6.71 9.24
N ILE A 26 -3.56 5.73 8.60
CA ILE A 26 -3.74 5.41 7.19
C ILE A 26 -5.19 4.98 6.95
N TYR A 27 -5.69 4.01 7.71
CA TYR A 27 -7.05 3.50 7.51
C TYR A 27 -8.13 4.59 7.59
N GLN A 28 -7.96 5.57 8.49
CA GLN A 28 -8.95 6.62 8.73
C GLN A 28 -8.87 7.79 7.74
N ASN A 29 -7.68 8.09 7.19
CA ASN A 29 -7.45 9.35 6.48
C ASN A 29 -6.99 9.15 5.03
N LEU A 30 -6.71 7.91 4.59
CA LEU A 30 -6.21 7.66 3.25
C LEU A 30 -7.30 7.84 2.21
N THR A 31 -7.03 8.71 1.24
CA THR A 31 -7.83 8.92 0.04
C THR A 31 -7.17 8.24 -1.17
N ALA A 32 -7.93 7.96 -2.21
CA ALA A 32 -7.43 7.28 -3.42
C ALA A 32 -6.18 7.98 -4.01
N GLY A 33 -6.20 9.32 -4.07
CA GLY A 33 -5.08 10.11 -4.62
C GLY A 33 -3.89 10.30 -3.69
N ALA A 34 -3.93 9.81 -2.45
CA ALA A 34 -2.84 10.02 -1.51
C ALA A 34 -1.61 9.13 -1.77
N THR A 35 -1.76 8.10 -2.62
CA THR A 35 -0.72 7.10 -2.88
C THR A 35 -0.85 6.53 -4.28
N ASP A 36 0.28 6.28 -4.94
CA ASP A 36 0.36 5.64 -6.27
C ASP A 36 -0.06 4.16 -6.28
N ILE A 37 -0.42 3.62 -5.12
CA ILE A 37 -0.88 2.23 -4.99
C ILE A 37 -2.33 2.04 -5.46
N TYR A 38 -3.12 3.12 -5.49
CA TYR A 38 -4.54 3.02 -5.79
C TYR A 38 -4.81 2.41 -7.18
N PRO A 39 -4.16 2.83 -8.27
CA PRO A 39 -4.34 2.19 -9.58
C PRO A 39 -4.00 0.69 -9.59
N THR A 40 -3.02 0.28 -8.79
CA THR A 40 -2.63 -1.13 -8.65
C THR A 40 -3.69 -1.92 -7.89
N TRP A 41 -4.23 -1.36 -6.81
CA TRP A 41 -5.31 -1.97 -6.04
C TRP A 41 -6.61 -2.04 -6.88
N GLN A 42 -7.00 -0.94 -7.53
CA GLN A 42 -8.20 -0.84 -8.36
C GLN A 42 -8.14 -1.81 -9.55
N GLY A 43 -7.03 -1.80 -10.30
CA GLY A 43 -6.83 -2.70 -11.43
C GLY A 43 -6.83 -4.17 -10.99
N GLY A 44 -6.27 -4.47 -9.82
CA GLY A 44 -6.36 -5.80 -9.23
C GLY A 44 -7.79 -6.19 -8.90
N LYS A 45 -8.53 -5.30 -8.22
CA LYS A 45 -9.90 -5.56 -7.77
C LYS A 45 -10.81 -5.86 -8.96
N LEU A 46 -10.79 -4.99 -9.98
CA LEU A 46 -11.58 -5.16 -11.20
C LEU A 46 -11.17 -6.39 -12.01
N PHE A 47 -9.88 -6.74 -12.03
CA PHE A 47 -9.44 -7.98 -12.67
C PHE A 47 -10.01 -9.22 -11.96
N TRP A 48 -10.00 -9.26 -10.63
CA TRP A 48 -10.46 -10.41 -9.87
C TRP A 48 -11.99 -10.50 -9.74
N GLU A 49 -12.69 -9.37 -9.65
CA GLU A 49 -14.14 -9.31 -9.49
C GLU A 49 -14.88 -9.34 -10.83
N ASP A 50 -14.41 -8.55 -11.81
CA ASP A 50 -15.13 -8.29 -13.06
C ASP A 50 -14.43 -8.88 -14.30
N GLY A 51 -13.19 -9.36 -14.16
CA GLY A 51 -12.41 -9.91 -15.27
C GLY A 51 -11.84 -8.86 -16.22
N LEU A 52 -11.83 -7.59 -15.82
CA LEU A 52 -11.30 -6.49 -16.62
C LEU A 52 -9.77 -6.50 -16.64
N SER A 53 -9.16 -6.16 -17.79
CA SER A 53 -7.72 -6.01 -17.84
C SER A 53 -7.32 -4.73 -17.11
N PRO A 54 -6.29 -4.74 -16.26
CA PRO A 54 -5.83 -3.54 -15.57
C PRO A 54 -5.30 -2.47 -16.55
N TYR A 55 -5.03 -2.85 -17.80
CA TYR A 55 -4.56 -1.98 -18.87
C TYR A 55 -5.69 -1.41 -19.74
N ASP A 56 -6.95 -1.74 -19.45
CA ASP A 56 -8.09 -1.20 -20.20
C ASP A 56 -8.30 0.28 -19.84
N ASP A 57 -8.62 1.11 -20.84
CA ASP A 57 -8.85 2.55 -20.67
C ASP A 57 -9.93 2.84 -19.61
N GLU A 58 -10.95 1.98 -19.52
CA GLU A 58 -12.03 2.12 -18.54
C GLU A 58 -11.56 1.98 -17.09
N VAL A 59 -10.55 1.15 -16.82
CA VAL A 59 -9.95 1.00 -15.48
C VAL A 59 -9.19 2.27 -15.10
N GLY A 60 -8.49 2.87 -16.05
CA GLY A 60 -7.84 4.17 -15.89
C GLY A 60 -8.86 5.28 -15.59
N ILE A 61 -9.93 5.35 -16.38
CA ILE A 61 -11.03 6.32 -16.17
C ILE A 61 -11.65 6.18 -14.79
N GLN A 62 -11.93 4.95 -14.33
CA GLN A 62 -12.45 4.73 -12.98
C GLN A 62 -11.48 5.22 -11.90
N SER A 63 -10.17 5.03 -12.11
CA SER A 63 -9.15 5.51 -11.18
C SER A 63 -9.11 7.04 -11.11
N GLN A 64 -9.19 7.73 -12.26
CA GLN A 64 -9.26 9.19 -12.31
C GLN A 64 -10.50 9.71 -11.61
N LEU A 65 -11.67 9.10 -11.86
CA LEU A 65 -12.91 9.49 -11.20
C LEU A 65 -12.84 9.31 -9.68
N ALA A 66 -12.18 8.26 -9.19
CA ALA A 66 -12.01 8.05 -7.76
C ALA A 66 -11.00 9.01 -7.11
N ILE A 67 -10.00 9.49 -7.86
CA ILE A 67 -8.94 10.34 -7.34
C ILE A 67 -9.27 11.84 -7.47
N TYR A 68 -9.80 12.26 -8.62
CA TYR A 68 -10.05 13.65 -8.95
C TYR A 68 -11.53 14.06 -8.92
N ASP A 69 -12.45 13.10 -8.80
CA ASP A 69 -13.90 13.30 -9.02
C ASP A 69 -14.24 13.80 -10.45
N ARG A 70 -13.30 13.65 -11.39
CA ARG A 70 -13.41 14.00 -12.83
C ARG A 70 -12.33 13.28 -13.63
N LEU A 71 -12.39 13.38 -14.96
CA LEU A 71 -11.27 12.99 -15.82
C LEU A 71 -10.06 13.91 -15.60
N SER A 72 -8.87 13.35 -15.76
CA SER A 72 -7.61 14.10 -15.76
C SER A 72 -7.59 15.12 -16.92
N LYS A 73 -6.88 16.22 -16.72
CA LYS A 73 -6.52 17.15 -17.80
C LYS A 73 -5.27 16.64 -18.52
N ASP A 74 -4.99 17.22 -19.69
CA ASP A 74 -3.82 16.89 -20.51
C ASP A 74 -2.47 17.01 -19.77
N ASP A 75 -2.40 17.80 -18.69
CA ASP A 75 -1.21 18.02 -17.87
C ASP A 75 -1.21 17.23 -16.53
N GLU A 76 -2.24 16.41 -16.28
CA GLU A 76 -2.41 15.64 -15.05
C GLU A 76 -2.13 14.15 -15.27
N ASP A 77 -1.73 13.43 -14.21
CA ASP A 77 -1.56 11.98 -14.26
C ASP A 77 -2.92 11.31 -14.54
N GLU A 78 -2.95 10.40 -15.51
CA GLU A 78 -4.13 9.61 -15.87
C GLU A 78 -4.37 8.44 -14.90
N PHE A 79 -3.45 8.19 -13.96
CA PHE A 79 -3.52 7.13 -12.96
C PHE A 79 -3.83 5.74 -13.55
N GLN A 80 -3.25 5.46 -14.71
CA GLN A 80 -3.34 4.14 -15.33
C GLN A 80 -2.41 3.14 -14.62
N PHE A 81 -2.77 1.86 -14.68
CA PHE A 81 -1.86 0.81 -14.24
C PHE A 81 -0.75 0.60 -15.27
N VAL A 82 0.46 1.06 -14.94
CA VAL A 82 1.64 1.02 -15.85
C VAL A 82 2.66 -0.06 -15.50
N TYR A 83 2.40 -0.86 -14.47
CA TYR A 83 3.34 -1.87 -13.99
C TYR A 83 3.19 -3.21 -14.71
N PRO A 84 4.18 -4.12 -14.60
CA PRO A 84 4.03 -5.49 -15.11
C PRO A 84 2.88 -6.25 -14.46
N PHE A 85 2.18 -7.06 -15.25
CA PHE A 85 0.96 -7.77 -14.85
C PHE A 85 1.13 -8.67 -13.63
N TYR A 86 2.32 -9.22 -13.39
CA TYR A 86 2.56 -10.07 -12.21
C TYR A 86 2.31 -9.34 -10.88
N LEU A 87 2.33 -8.01 -10.86
CA LEU A 87 1.93 -7.26 -9.66
C LEU A 87 0.46 -7.45 -9.33
N ILE A 88 -0.44 -7.64 -10.30
CA ILE A 88 -1.86 -7.94 -10.04
C ILE A 88 -2.01 -9.29 -9.33
N ILE A 89 -1.14 -10.25 -9.64
CA ILE A 89 -1.13 -11.55 -8.98
C ILE A 89 -0.56 -11.42 -7.57
N LEU A 90 0.57 -10.73 -7.42
CA LEU A 90 1.23 -10.52 -6.12
C LEU A 90 0.35 -9.71 -5.16
N PHE A 91 -0.33 -8.70 -5.68
CA PHE A 91 -1.22 -7.81 -4.93
C PHE A 91 -2.64 -8.34 -4.82
N GLY A 92 -2.97 -9.41 -5.55
CA GLY A 92 -4.31 -9.98 -5.65
C GLY A 92 -4.99 -10.24 -4.30
N PRO A 93 -4.33 -10.85 -3.30
CA PRO A 93 -4.93 -11.05 -1.98
C PRO A 93 -5.34 -9.74 -1.29
N LEU A 94 -4.62 -8.64 -1.52
CA LEU A 94 -4.95 -7.32 -0.97
C LEU A 94 -6.05 -6.62 -1.78
N ALA A 95 -6.16 -6.90 -3.08
CA ALA A 95 -7.19 -6.34 -3.95
C ALA A 95 -8.62 -6.79 -3.58
N LEU A 96 -8.75 -7.91 -2.85
CA LEU A 96 -10.03 -8.40 -2.30
C LEU A 96 -10.51 -7.62 -1.06
N LEU A 97 -9.68 -6.71 -0.54
CA LEU A 97 -9.99 -5.89 0.63
C LEU A 97 -10.36 -4.48 0.21
N GLU A 98 -11.07 -3.76 1.08
CA GLU A 98 -11.29 -2.32 0.92
C GLU A 98 -9.96 -1.56 0.84
N PHE A 99 -9.90 -0.53 0.00
CA PHE A 99 -8.67 0.19 -0.33
C PHE A 99 -7.88 0.62 0.91
N GLN A 100 -8.55 1.25 1.88
CA GLN A 100 -7.88 1.75 3.09
C GLN A 100 -7.22 0.64 3.89
N LEU A 101 -7.85 -0.55 3.94
CA LEU A 101 -7.29 -1.71 4.62
C LEU A 101 -6.14 -2.32 3.82
N ALA A 102 -6.30 -2.47 2.51
CA ALA A 102 -5.25 -2.97 1.61
C ALA A 102 -3.99 -2.10 1.69
N ALA A 103 -4.16 -0.79 1.63
CA ALA A 103 -3.08 0.19 1.71
C ALA A 103 -2.43 0.19 3.10
N ALA A 104 -3.20 0.13 4.19
CA ALA A 104 -2.63 0.03 5.54
C ALA A 104 -1.76 -1.22 5.68
N ILE A 105 -2.26 -2.39 5.28
CA ILE A 105 -1.49 -3.65 5.32
C ILE A 105 -0.21 -3.54 4.47
N PHE A 106 -0.31 -2.98 3.26
CA PHE A 106 0.84 -2.84 2.39
C PHE A 106 1.90 -1.89 2.95
N MET A 107 1.50 -0.74 3.49
CA MET A 107 2.41 0.23 4.10
C MET A 107 3.13 -0.36 5.32
N GLU A 108 2.42 -1.12 6.17
CA GLU A 108 3.04 -1.84 7.28
C GLU A 108 4.01 -2.92 6.81
N PHE A 109 3.64 -3.66 5.77
CA PHE A 109 4.52 -4.66 5.18
C PHE A 109 5.82 -4.02 4.67
N LEU A 110 5.73 -2.88 3.97
CA LEU A 110 6.91 -2.12 3.53
C LEU A 110 7.75 -1.61 4.70
N LEU A 111 7.12 -1.13 5.78
CA LEU A 111 7.83 -0.67 6.98
C LEU A 111 8.59 -1.81 7.66
N LEU A 112 7.98 -2.99 7.77
CA LEU A 112 8.63 -4.19 8.34
C LEU A 112 9.79 -4.66 7.47
N LEU A 113 9.66 -4.63 6.13
CA LEU A 113 10.75 -4.94 5.22
C LEU A 113 11.90 -3.94 5.34
N LEU A 114 11.59 -2.64 5.47
CA LEU A 114 12.60 -1.60 5.69
C LEU A 114 13.37 -1.84 6.99
N ILE A 115 12.66 -2.03 8.11
CA ILE A 115 13.28 -2.32 9.42
C ILE A 115 14.10 -3.61 9.35
N GLY A 116 13.54 -4.68 8.77
CA GLY A 116 14.21 -5.95 8.60
C GLY A 116 15.50 -5.82 7.79
N SER A 117 15.47 -5.07 6.68
CA SER A 117 16.65 -4.80 5.87
C SER A 117 17.75 -4.05 6.64
N LEU A 118 17.36 -3.10 7.49
CA LEU A 118 18.29 -2.34 8.32
C LEU A 118 18.97 -3.23 9.36
N VAL A 119 18.19 -4.11 10.02
CA VAL A 119 18.72 -5.07 11.00
C VAL A 119 19.74 -6.01 10.34
N LEU A 120 19.44 -6.50 9.14
CA LEU A 120 20.36 -7.35 8.36
C LEU A 120 21.63 -6.61 7.93
N GLN A 121 21.54 -5.33 7.55
CA GLN A 121 22.71 -4.54 7.14
C GLN A 121 23.63 -4.14 8.30
N LEU A 122 23.06 -3.98 9.50
CA LEU A 122 23.81 -3.57 10.69
C LEU A 122 24.45 -4.75 11.44
N ASP A 123 24.39 -5.97 10.89
CA ASP A 123 24.83 -7.22 11.54
C ASP A 123 24.30 -7.35 12.99
N ILE A 124 23.05 -6.93 13.21
CA ILE A 124 22.40 -6.98 14.53
C ILE A 124 21.90 -8.41 14.87
N LEU A 125 22.04 -9.35 13.93
CA LEU A 125 21.64 -10.76 14.05
C LEU A 125 22.81 -11.73 13.89
#